data_AF-A0A1B2HCR2-F1
#
_entry.id   AF-A0A1B2HCR2-F1
#
_cell.length_a   1.000
_cell.length_b   1.000
_cell.length_c   1.000
_cell.angle_alpha   90.00
_cell.angle_beta   90.00
_cell.angle_gamma   90.00
#
_symmetry.space_group_name_H-M   'P 1'
#
loop_
_entity.id
_entity.type
_entity.pdbx_description
1 polymer ?
#
loop_
_entity_poly.entity_id
_entity_poly.type
_entity_poly.pdbx_seq_one_letter_code
_entity_poly.pdbx_strand_id
1 'polypeptide(L)'
;MFTTTRPQALSITLPSYTDDSVRITASDSVRITANDSVRITAADSVRITASDSVRITMDDSVRITASDSVRITCADSVRITAREDSVRITAHDDSVRITAREDSVRITAHDDSVRITMDDSVRITALNDDSVRITAHDDSVRITAHDDSVRITARRDDFTLAA
;
A
#
# COMPACT_ATOMS: atom_id res chain seq x y z
N MET A 1 19.82 -12.62 7.67
CA MET A 1 18.84 -11.93 8.57
C MET A 1 19.49 -10.73 9.28
N PHE A 2 19.25 -9.51 8.80
CA PHE A 2 19.65 -8.29 9.50
C PHE A 2 18.56 -7.86 10.49
N THR A 3 18.92 -7.61 11.74
CA THR A 3 18.03 -7.00 12.75
C THR A 3 18.73 -5.77 13.33
N THR A 4 18.04 -4.64 13.36
CA THR A 4 18.51 -3.41 14.00
C THR A 4 17.34 -2.81 14.76
N THR A 5 17.59 -2.41 16.00
CA THR A 5 16.59 -1.88 16.95
C THR A 5 16.97 -0.48 17.43
N ARG A 6 17.66 0.31 16.60
CA ARG A 6 18.12 1.65 16.99
C ARG A 6 16.97 2.68 16.94
N PRO A 7 16.86 3.56 17.96
CA PRO A 7 15.83 4.59 18.05
C PRO A 7 16.21 5.88 17.30
N GLN A 8 16.73 5.76 16.07
CA GLN A 8 17.11 6.92 15.25
C GLN A 8 16.71 6.68 13.80
N ALA A 9 16.42 7.77 13.08
CA ALA A 9 16.23 7.78 11.64
C ALA A 9 17.20 6.82 10.92
N LEU A 10 16.66 5.74 10.37
CA LEU A 10 17.43 4.60 9.88
C LEU A 10 17.49 4.66 8.36
N SER A 11 18.69 4.83 7.79
CA SER A 11 18.89 4.72 6.34
C SER A 11 19.73 3.48 6.03
N ILE A 12 19.14 2.49 5.35
CA ILE A 12 19.83 1.25 4.97
C ILE A 12 19.72 1.05 3.47
N THR A 13 20.86 0.81 2.84
CA THR A 13 20.95 0.26 1.47
C THR A 13 21.51 -1.14 1.58
N LEU A 14 20.74 -2.13 1.14
CA LEU A 14 21.17 -3.53 1.19
C LEU A 14 21.86 -3.91 -0.13
N PRO A 15 23.05 -4.53 -0.09
CA PRO A 15 23.71 -5.03 -1.29
C PRO A 15 22.94 -6.21 -1.89
N SER A 16 22.85 -6.29 -3.23
CA SER A 16 22.02 -7.26 -3.98
C SER A 16 22.55 -8.70 -4.00
N TYR A 17 23.37 -9.10 -3.02
CA TYR A 17 24.16 -10.34 -3.09
C TYR A 17 23.70 -11.45 -2.15
N THR A 18 22.55 -11.29 -1.49
CA THR A 18 22.04 -12.30 -0.57
C THR A 18 20.52 -12.35 -0.68
N ASP A 19 19.97 -13.51 -1.07
CA ASP A 19 18.56 -13.93 -0.95
C ASP A 19 18.08 -13.89 0.52
N ASP A 20 18.20 -12.74 1.16
CA ASP A 20 18.05 -12.57 2.58
C ASP A 20 16.90 -11.60 2.82
N SER A 21 15.78 -12.15 3.30
CA SER A 21 14.70 -11.32 3.82
C SER A 21 15.20 -10.41 4.94
N VAL A 22 14.82 -9.13 4.88
CA VAL A 22 15.23 -8.13 5.87
C VAL A 22 14.10 -7.85 6.85
N ARG A 23 14.41 -7.86 8.14
CA ARG A 23 13.46 -7.53 9.20
C ARG A 23 13.94 -6.35 10.02
N ILE A 24 13.19 -5.26 9.97
CA ILE A 24 13.53 -4.02 10.67
C ILE A 24 12.44 -3.68 11.68
N THR A 25 12.86 -3.27 12.86
CA THR A 25 11.99 -2.71 13.90
C THR A 25 12.57 -1.37 14.34
N ALA A 26 11.84 -0.30 14.10
CA ALA A 26 12.26 1.05 14.42
C ALA A 26 11.13 1.79 15.16
N SER A 27 11.50 2.79 15.96
CA SER A 27 10.55 3.69 16.62
C SER A 27 10.53 5.09 16.01
N ASP A 28 11.30 5.29 14.93
CA ASP A 28 11.49 6.55 14.23
C ASP A 28 11.50 6.24 12.72
N SER A 29 11.67 7.27 11.91
CA SER A 29 11.60 7.22 10.46
C SER A 29 12.58 6.22 9.84
N VAL A 30 12.10 5.41 8.89
CA VAL A 30 12.90 4.40 8.20
C VAL A 30 12.98 4.68 6.71
N ARG A 31 14.20 4.65 6.16
CA ARG A 31 14.45 4.64 4.72
C ARG A 31 15.22 3.37 4.33
N ILE A 32 14.64 2.57 3.44
CA ILE A 32 15.28 1.35 2.92
C ILE A 32 15.27 1.33 1.40
N THR A 33 16.40 0.89 0.85
CA THR A 33 16.51 0.40 -0.52
C THR A 33 16.97 -1.06 -0.49
N ALA A 34 16.14 -1.95 -1.03
CA ALA A 34 16.40 -3.39 -1.09
C ALA A 34 16.06 -3.92 -2.49
N ASN A 35 16.67 -5.03 -2.91
CA ASN A 35 16.19 -5.79 -4.07
C ASN A 35 15.34 -7.00 -3.65
N ASP A 36 15.44 -7.41 -2.40
CA ASP A 36 14.76 -8.58 -1.84
C ASP A 36 13.62 -8.18 -0.90
N SER A 37 12.92 -9.21 -0.42
CA SER A 37 11.79 -9.09 0.49
C SER A 37 12.11 -8.27 1.76
N VAL A 38 11.27 -7.27 2.05
CA VAL A 38 11.43 -6.39 3.22
C VAL A 38 10.24 -6.50 4.16
N ARG A 39 10.52 -6.76 5.44
CA ARG A 39 9.55 -6.68 6.53
C ARG A 39 9.89 -5.59 7.52
N ILE A 40 8.97 -4.66 7.74
CA ILE A 40 9.16 -3.53 8.67
C ILE A 40 8.05 -3.47 9.71
N THR A 41 8.45 -3.15 10.92
CA THR A 41 7.57 -2.61 11.96
C THR A 41 8.14 -1.26 12.39
N ALA A 42 7.39 -0.18 12.22
CA ALA A 42 7.80 1.18 12.58
C ALA A 42 6.64 1.91 13.28
N ALA A 43 6.93 2.88 14.14
CA ALA A 43 5.90 3.78 14.68
C ALA A 43 5.68 4.97 13.74
N ASP A 44 6.77 5.64 13.37
CA ASP A 44 6.73 6.85 12.55
C ASP A 44 6.73 6.55 11.04
N SER A 45 7.33 7.43 10.24
CA SER A 45 7.27 7.40 8.78
C SER A 45 8.21 6.39 8.13
N VAL A 46 7.72 5.67 7.12
CA VAL A 46 8.52 4.67 6.39
C VAL A 46 8.59 4.99 4.91
N ARG A 47 9.81 4.97 4.35
CA ARG A 47 10.06 5.08 2.92
C ARG A 47 10.85 3.88 2.40
N ILE A 48 10.24 3.09 1.52
CA ILE A 48 10.87 1.91 0.93
C ILE A 48 10.96 2.03 -0.59
N THR A 49 12.10 1.60 -1.14
CA THR A 49 12.22 1.17 -2.52
C THR A 49 12.66 -0.29 -2.53
N ALA A 50 11.79 -1.19 -3.00
CA ALA A 50 12.06 -2.61 -3.08
C ALA A 50 11.77 -3.15 -4.49
N SER A 51 12.49 -4.17 -4.93
CA SER A 51 12.19 -4.88 -6.18
C SER A 51 11.30 -6.10 -5.96
N ASP A 52 11.27 -6.63 -4.74
CA ASP A 52 10.53 -7.82 -4.35
C ASP A 52 9.44 -7.46 -3.30
N SER A 53 8.83 -8.47 -2.70
CA SER A 53 7.73 -8.38 -1.75
C SER A 53 7.99 -7.48 -0.53
N VAL A 54 7.04 -6.60 -0.22
CA VAL A 54 7.12 -5.68 0.93
C VAL A 54 5.99 -5.91 1.92
N ARG A 55 6.34 -6.08 3.20
CA ARG A 55 5.37 -6.14 4.30
C ARG A 55 5.66 -5.10 5.38
N ILE A 56 4.70 -4.21 5.62
CA ILE A 56 4.83 -3.15 6.63
C ILE A 56 3.66 -3.17 7.60
N THR A 57 3.97 -2.95 8.86
CA THR A 57 3.00 -2.64 9.91
C THR A 57 3.49 -1.40 10.64
N MET A 58 2.69 -0.35 10.68
CA MET A 58 3.05 0.92 11.30
C MET A 58 1.85 1.78 11.66
N ASP A 59 2.08 2.82 12.44
CA ASP A 59 1.04 3.72 12.91
C ASP A 59 0.94 4.95 11.98
N ASP A 60 2.04 5.65 11.70
CA ASP A 60 1.99 6.91 10.91
C ASP A 60 1.91 6.70 9.37
N SER A 61 2.79 7.37 8.60
CA SER A 61 2.71 7.50 7.15
C SER A 61 3.73 6.67 6.36
N VAL A 62 3.26 6.03 5.29
CA VAL A 62 4.10 5.13 4.48
C VAL A 62 4.20 5.57 3.03
N ARG A 63 5.42 5.48 2.48
CA ARG A 63 5.68 5.64 1.05
C ARG A 63 6.49 4.48 0.50
N ILE A 64 5.87 3.73 -0.41
CA ILE A 64 6.50 2.56 -1.03
C ILE A 64 6.58 2.74 -2.54
N THR A 65 7.76 2.40 -3.07
CA THR A 65 7.92 2.00 -4.46
C THR A 65 8.32 0.53 -4.45
N ALA A 66 7.48 -0.34 -4.96
CA ALA A 66 7.74 -1.77 -5.09
C ALA A 66 7.54 -2.21 -6.55
N SER A 67 8.27 -3.23 -6.99
CA SER A 67 7.96 -3.87 -8.26
C SER A 67 7.00 -5.05 -8.08
N ASP A 68 7.07 -5.77 -6.97
CA ASP A 68 6.26 -6.97 -6.69
C ASP A 68 5.15 -6.70 -5.64
N SER A 69 4.63 -7.76 -5.01
CA SER A 69 3.60 -7.79 -3.98
C SER A 69 3.83 -6.87 -2.78
N VAL A 70 2.81 -6.08 -2.42
CA VAL A 70 2.85 -5.13 -1.29
C VAL A 70 1.72 -5.42 -0.29
N ARG A 71 2.08 -5.58 0.98
CA ARG A 71 1.14 -5.70 2.09
C ARG A 71 1.39 -4.66 3.17
N ILE A 72 0.40 -3.80 3.42
CA ILE A 72 0.49 -2.71 4.40
C ILE A 72 -0.66 -2.79 5.41
N THR A 73 -0.30 -2.53 6.66
CA THR A 73 -1.23 -2.09 7.70
C THR A 73 -0.71 -0.78 8.27
N CYS A 74 -1.49 0.29 8.13
CA CYS A 74 -1.18 1.67 8.53
C CYS A 74 -2.35 2.23 9.33
N ALA A 75 -2.11 3.15 10.27
CA ALA A 75 -3.19 3.89 10.93
C ALA A 75 -3.38 5.30 10.34
N ASP A 76 -2.42 5.83 9.57
CA ASP A 76 -2.57 7.11 8.86
C ASP A 76 -2.40 6.93 7.32
N SER A 77 -1.76 7.93 6.69
CA SER A 77 -1.60 8.05 5.24
C SER A 77 -0.72 6.98 4.56
N VAL A 78 -1.24 6.41 3.48
CA VAL A 78 -0.57 5.41 2.64
C VAL A 78 -0.35 5.92 1.22
N ARG A 79 0.90 5.91 0.74
CA ARG A 79 1.22 6.17 -0.68
C ARG A 79 2.03 5.04 -1.30
N ILE A 80 1.44 4.38 -2.28
CA ILE A 80 2.08 3.25 -2.99
C ILE A 80 2.22 3.54 -4.47
N THR A 81 3.38 3.19 -5.02
CA THR A 81 3.57 2.97 -6.44
C THR A 81 4.08 1.53 -6.62
N ALA A 82 3.21 0.66 -7.12
CA ALA A 82 3.52 -0.74 -7.42
C ALA A 82 3.46 -0.96 -8.93
N ARG A 83 4.25 -1.90 -9.46
CA ARG A 83 4.24 -2.22 -10.89
C ARG A 83 3.60 -3.56 -11.19
N GLU A 84 3.89 -4.58 -10.40
CA GLU A 84 3.52 -5.98 -10.66
C GLU A 84 2.94 -6.61 -9.38
N ASP A 85 2.06 -7.58 -9.58
CA ASP A 85 1.67 -8.70 -8.71
C ASP A 85 0.41 -8.53 -7.83
N SER A 86 0.50 -7.88 -6.68
CA SER A 86 -0.69 -7.64 -5.85
C SER A 86 -0.48 -6.57 -4.80
N VAL A 87 -1.50 -5.74 -4.56
CA VAL A 87 -1.46 -4.73 -3.49
C VAL A 87 -2.57 -4.97 -2.50
N ARG A 88 -2.21 -5.24 -1.26
CA ARG A 88 -3.16 -5.36 -0.15
C ARG A 88 -2.90 -4.31 0.92
N ILE A 89 -3.90 -3.48 1.17
CA ILE A 89 -3.81 -2.39 2.15
C ILE A 89 -4.96 -2.49 3.14
N THR A 90 -4.62 -2.29 4.40
CA THR A 90 -5.55 -1.92 5.45
C THR A 90 -5.05 -0.60 6.03
N ALA A 91 -5.85 0.45 5.88
CA ALA A 91 -5.59 1.79 6.38
C ALA A 91 -6.79 2.28 7.19
N HIS A 92 -6.55 3.27 8.03
CA HIS A 92 -7.55 3.94 8.84
C HIS A 92 -7.27 5.46 8.78
N ASP A 93 -8.29 6.27 9.03
CA ASP A 93 -8.23 7.64 9.55
C ASP A 93 -7.49 8.73 8.74
N ASP A 94 -7.22 8.56 7.43
CA ASP A 94 -6.47 9.59 6.70
C ASP A 94 -6.65 9.54 5.16
N SER A 95 -5.63 9.09 4.43
CA SER A 95 -5.66 9.05 2.98
C SER A 95 -4.88 7.88 2.39
N VAL A 96 -5.50 7.19 1.43
CA VAL A 96 -4.90 6.07 0.70
C VAL A 96 -4.73 6.47 -0.75
N ARG A 97 -3.48 6.63 -1.20
CA ARG A 97 -3.17 6.89 -2.60
C ARG A 97 -2.37 5.76 -3.22
N ILE A 98 -2.95 5.13 -4.24
CA ILE A 98 -2.33 4.01 -4.93
C ILE A 98 -2.22 4.30 -6.42
N THR A 99 -1.05 3.97 -6.96
CA THR A 99 -0.84 3.81 -8.39
C THR A 99 -0.27 2.42 -8.61
N ALA A 100 -1.08 1.53 -9.16
CA ALA A 100 -0.69 0.18 -9.56
C ALA A 100 -0.82 0.07 -11.08
N ARG A 101 -0.04 -0.80 -11.72
CA ARG A 101 -0.14 -1.00 -13.18
C ARG A 101 -0.64 -2.38 -13.54
N GLU A 102 -0.25 -3.41 -12.81
CA GLU A 102 -0.64 -4.77 -13.14
C GLU A 102 -1.26 -5.46 -11.90
N ASP A 103 -2.21 -6.35 -12.18
CA ASP A 103 -2.86 -7.34 -11.32
C ASP A 103 -4.08 -6.91 -10.47
N SER A 104 -3.98 -7.05 -9.15
CA SER A 104 -5.13 -6.95 -8.27
C SER A 104 -4.83 -6.11 -7.04
N VAL A 105 -5.68 -5.11 -6.82
CA VAL A 105 -5.58 -4.24 -5.65
C VAL A 105 -6.78 -4.49 -4.73
N ARG A 106 -6.48 -4.86 -3.48
CA ARG A 106 -7.46 -5.02 -2.42
C ARG A 106 -7.23 -4.00 -1.31
N ILE A 107 -8.23 -3.19 -1.04
CA ILE A 107 -8.16 -2.12 -0.04
C ILE A 107 -9.29 -2.29 0.96
N THR A 108 -8.94 -2.15 2.23
CA THR A 108 -9.88 -1.90 3.31
C THR A 108 -9.49 -0.57 3.94
N ALA A 109 -10.41 0.39 3.90
CA ALA A 109 -10.24 1.76 4.36
C ALA A 109 -11.38 2.09 5.33
N HIS A 110 -11.16 3.04 6.24
CA HIS A 110 -12.11 3.46 7.26
C HIS A 110 -11.89 4.94 7.60
N ASP A 111 -12.91 5.78 7.43
CA ASP A 111 -12.84 7.25 7.59
C ASP A 111 -11.74 7.93 6.72
N ASP A 112 -11.55 7.43 5.51
CA ASP A 112 -10.42 7.68 4.61
C ASP A 112 -10.80 8.40 3.30
N SER A 113 -9.84 9.18 2.79
CA SER A 113 -9.82 9.60 1.38
C SER A 113 -9.05 8.61 0.51
N VAL A 114 -9.75 7.75 -0.22
CA VAL A 114 -9.15 6.71 -1.07
C VAL A 114 -9.08 7.17 -2.53
N ARG A 115 -7.86 7.31 -3.07
CA ARG A 115 -7.61 7.58 -4.49
C ARG A 115 -6.77 6.50 -5.15
N ILE A 116 -7.34 5.85 -6.15
CA ILE A 116 -6.70 4.75 -6.87
C ILE A 116 -6.61 5.07 -8.35
N THR A 117 -5.44 4.77 -8.92
CA THR A 117 -5.24 4.73 -10.37
C THR A 117 -4.61 3.38 -10.68
N MET A 118 -5.25 2.62 -11.55
CA MET A 118 -4.85 1.26 -11.89
C MET A 118 -5.21 0.92 -13.33
N ASP A 119 -4.54 -0.09 -13.87
CA ASP A 119 -4.88 -0.63 -15.19
C ASP A 119 -5.70 -1.94 -15.11
N ASP A 120 -5.61 -2.75 -14.04
CA ASP A 120 -6.35 -4.04 -13.90
C ASP A 120 -7.44 -4.04 -12.78
N SER A 121 -7.68 -5.18 -12.10
CA SER A 121 -8.80 -5.41 -11.17
C SER A 121 -8.67 -4.74 -9.79
N VAL A 122 -9.79 -4.21 -9.26
CA VAL A 122 -9.89 -3.70 -7.88
C VAL A 122 -11.03 -4.29 -7.09
N ARG A 123 -10.72 -4.53 -5.81
CA ARG A 123 -11.71 -4.68 -4.76
C ARG A 123 -11.48 -3.67 -3.63
N ILE A 124 -12.48 -2.85 -3.36
CA ILE A 124 -12.48 -1.91 -2.23
C ILE A 124 -13.58 -2.29 -1.24
N THR A 125 -13.22 -2.23 0.03
CA THR A 125 -14.16 -2.18 1.14
C THR A 125 -13.90 -0.88 1.87
N ALA A 126 -14.75 0.10 1.60
CA ALA A 126 -14.83 1.39 2.27
C ALA A 126 -15.83 1.26 3.44
N LEU A 127 -15.50 1.85 4.58
CA LEU A 127 -16.21 1.70 5.84
C LEU A 127 -16.34 3.07 6.52
N ASN A 128 -17.56 3.63 6.51
CA ASN A 128 -17.95 4.87 7.18
C ASN A 128 -17.28 6.13 6.62
N ASP A 129 -18.11 7.07 6.14
CA ASP A 129 -17.74 8.44 5.76
C ASP A 129 -16.52 8.57 4.81
N ASP A 130 -16.26 7.54 3.99
CA ASP A 130 -15.13 7.50 3.07
C ASP A 130 -15.40 8.35 1.81
N SER A 131 -14.31 8.82 1.20
CA SER A 131 -14.35 9.39 -0.16
C SER A 131 -13.50 8.56 -1.12
N VAL A 132 -14.15 7.81 -1.99
CA VAL A 132 -13.49 6.85 -2.89
C VAL A 132 -13.48 7.39 -4.32
N ARG A 133 -12.28 7.63 -4.86
CA ARG A 133 -12.06 8.00 -6.26
C ARG A 133 -11.21 6.97 -6.98
N ILE A 134 -11.76 6.36 -8.03
CA ILE A 134 -11.09 5.33 -8.82
C ILE A 134 -10.96 5.77 -10.28
N THR A 135 -9.76 5.61 -10.82
CA THR A 135 -9.52 5.57 -12.26
C THR A 135 -8.99 4.19 -12.60
N ALA A 136 -9.78 3.42 -13.35
CA ALA A 136 -9.51 2.05 -13.78
C ALA A 136 -9.49 2.02 -15.32
N HIS A 137 -8.69 1.14 -15.92
CA HIS A 137 -8.57 1.06 -17.37
C HIS A 137 -9.05 -0.28 -17.96
N ASP A 138 -8.90 -1.41 -17.25
CA ASP A 138 -9.33 -2.75 -17.66
C ASP A 138 -9.76 -3.63 -16.45
N ASP A 139 -10.45 -4.75 -16.73
CA ASP A 139 -10.98 -5.79 -15.82
C ASP A 139 -12.26 -5.48 -15.02
N SER A 140 -12.17 -5.45 -13.67
CA SER A 140 -13.32 -5.54 -12.78
C SER A 140 -13.15 -4.66 -11.56
N VAL A 141 -14.19 -3.89 -11.25
CA VAL A 141 -14.20 -2.98 -10.11
C VAL A 141 -15.34 -3.38 -9.19
N ARG A 142 -14.99 -3.90 -8.02
CA ARG A 142 -15.94 -4.19 -6.94
C ARG A 142 -15.74 -3.24 -5.76
N ILE A 143 -16.80 -2.55 -5.38
CA ILE A 143 -16.80 -1.65 -4.23
C ILE A 143 -17.90 -2.06 -3.29
N THR A 144 -17.57 -2.13 -2.00
CA THR A 144 -18.53 -2.15 -0.90
C THR A 144 -18.28 -0.88 -0.09
N ALA A 145 -19.30 -0.06 0.05
CA ALA A 145 -19.27 1.26 0.68
C ALA A 145 -20.48 1.38 1.62
N HIS A 146 -20.39 2.16 2.68
CA HIS A 146 -21.48 2.44 3.61
C HIS A 146 -21.41 3.89 4.06
N ASP A 147 -22.38 4.71 3.66
CA ASP A 147 -22.42 6.17 3.87
C ASP A 147 -21.28 6.96 3.16
N ASP A 148 -20.73 6.40 2.09
CA ASP A 148 -19.54 6.96 1.42
C ASP A 148 -19.84 7.73 0.13
N SER A 149 -18.92 8.61 -0.25
CA SER A 149 -18.91 9.28 -1.56
C SER A 149 -18.03 8.54 -2.57
N VAL A 150 -18.64 7.86 -3.54
CA VAL A 150 -17.91 7.06 -4.54
C VAL A 150 -17.95 7.70 -5.94
N ARG A 151 -16.77 7.91 -6.54
CA ARG A 151 -16.59 8.36 -7.93
C ARG A 151 -15.67 7.41 -8.71
N ILE A 152 -16.18 6.86 -9.81
CA ILE A 152 -15.45 5.91 -10.66
C ILE A 152 -15.29 6.48 -12.06
N THR A 153 -14.15 6.20 -12.69
CA THR A 153 -13.89 6.45 -14.11
C THR A 153 -13.22 5.20 -14.66
N ALA A 154 -13.95 4.44 -15.49
CA ALA A 154 -13.55 3.14 -16.03
C ALA A 154 -13.64 3.14 -17.56
N ARG A 155 -12.79 2.38 -18.25
CA ARG A 155 -12.78 2.30 -19.73
C ARG A 155 -13.28 0.98 -20.31
N ARG A 156 -13.17 -0.18 -19.63
CA ARG A 156 -13.62 -1.49 -20.14
C ARG A 156 -13.98 -2.51 -19.04
N ASP A 157 -14.77 -2.13 -18.04
CA ASP A 157 -14.80 -2.92 -16.80
C ASP A 157 -16.19 -3.47 -16.44
N ASP A 158 -16.21 -4.69 -15.88
CA ASP A 158 -17.37 -5.22 -15.16
C ASP A 158 -17.43 -4.58 -13.76
N PHE A 159 -18.52 -3.85 -13.52
CA PHE A 159 -18.69 -3.04 -12.31
C PHE A 159 -19.71 -3.63 -11.35
N THR A 160 -19.38 -3.65 -10.05
CA THR A 160 -20.35 -3.91 -8.98
C THR A 160 -20.12 -2.96 -7.82
N LEU A 161 -21.12 -2.14 -7.51
CA LEU A 161 -21.20 -1.35 -6.28
C LEU A 161 -22.26 -1.96 -5.36
N ALA A 162 -21.85 -2.32 -4.16
CA ALA A 162 -22.74 -2.56 -3.03
C ALA A 162 -22.62 -1.33 -2.11
N ALA A 163 -23.75 -0.67 -1.88
CA ALA A 163 -23.89 0.45 -0.96
C ALA A 163 -24.91 0.07 0.12
#